data_AF-A0A0H5SJ66-F1
#
_entry.id   AF-A0A0H5SJ66-F1
#
_cell.length_a   1.000
_cell.length_b   1.000
_cell.length_c   1.000
_cell.angle_alpha   90.00
_cell.angle_beta   90.00
_cell.angle_gamma   90.00
#
_symmetry.space_group_name_H-M   'P 1'
#
loop_
_entity.id
_entity.type
_entity.pdbx_description
1 polymer ?
#
loop_
_entity_poly.entity_id
_entity_poly.type
_entity_poly.pdbx_seq_one_letter_code
_entity_poly.pdbx_strand_id
1 'polypeptide(L)'
;MIFRKRNTDIPDNEDDNLVVANMNVEGMPWYRGGKPLNINEENGDRPPLPELSKKDLRRITLSATLGGLLVGLVFIFILFLFIMFCVHVWFK
;
A
#
# COMPACT_ATOMS: atom_id res chain seq x y z
N MET A 1 4.20 16.26 -20.49
CA MET A 1 3.58 15.05 -19.91
C MET A 1 4.69 14.26 -19.22
N ILE A 2 4.74 14.28 -17.88
CA ILE A 2 5.80 13.58 -17.13
C ILE A 2 5.18 12.31 -16.55
N PHE A 3 5.36 11.18 -17.23
CA PHE A 3 4.99 9.88 -16.70
C PHE A 3 6.00 9.47 -15.62
N ARG A 4 5.56 9.54 -14.36
CA ARG A 4 6.30 9.07 -13.19
C ARG A 4 6.27 7.53 -13.21
N LYS A 5 7.44 6.92 -13.47
CA LYS A 5 7.68 5.48 -13.44
C LYS A 5 7.22 4.92 -12.08
N ARG A 6 6.19 4.06 -12.07
CA ARG A 6 5.78 3.32 -10.87
C ARG A 6 6.82 2.25 -10.61
N ASN A 7 7.44 2.30 -9.44
CA ASN A 7 8.40 1.31 -8.96
C ASN A 7 7.62 0.08 -8.49
N THR A 8 7.22 -0.77 -9.43
CA THR A 8 6.76 -2.14 -9.15
C THR A 8 7.93 -3.07 -9.45
N ASP A 9 9.02 -2.89 -8.71
CA ASP A 9 10.12 -3.85 -8.66
C ASP A 9 9.88 -4.71 -7.41
N ILE A 10 8.81 -5.49 -7.42
CA ILE A 10 8.73 -6.71 -6.61
C ILE A 10 9.03 -7.81 -7.62
N PRO A 11 10.17 -8.51 -7.53
CA PRO A 11 10.36 -9.68 -8.37
C PRO A 11 9.28 -10.69 -7.99
N ASP A 12 8.43 -11.09 -8.94
CA ASP A 12 7.36 -12.12 -8.75
C ASP A 12 7.89 -13.41 -8.09
N ASN A 13 9.21 -13.62 -8.12
CA ASN A 13 9.90 -14.75 -7.53
C ASN A 13 10.05 -14.71 -5.98
N GLU A 14 9.81 -13.57 -5.31
CA GLU A 14 9.93 -13.48 -3.85
C GLU A 14 8.63 -13.90 -3.12
N ASP A 15 7.47 -13.69 -3.74
CA ASP A 15 6.17 -14.06 -3.16
C ASP A 15 5.91 -15.57 -3.26
N ASP A 16 6.36 -16.21 -4.34
CA ASP A 16 6.22 -17.65 -4.59
C ASP A 16 7.01 -18.54 -3.60
N ASN A 17 7.92 -17.94 -2.83
CA ASN A 17 8.76 -18.65 -1.86
C ASN A 17 8.23 -18.54 -0.41
N LEU A 18 7.14 -17.79 -0.20
CA LEU A 18 6.48 -17.65 1.10
C LEU A 18 5.47 -18.78 1.31
N VAL A 19 5.91 -19.85 1.96
CA VAL A 19 5.03 -20.96 2.35
C VAL A 19 4.17 -20.52 3.54
N VAL A 20 2.94 -20.09 3.29
CA VAL A 20 1.96 -19.71 4.34
C VAL A 20 1.54 -20.91 5.19
N ALA A 21 1.47 -22.09 4.57
CA ALA A 21 1.23 -23.37 5.24
C ALA A 21 1.97 -24.50 4.52
N ASN A 22 2.77 -25.27 5.25
CA ASN A 22 3.50 -26.40 4.71
C ASN A 22 2.52 -27.53 4.32
N MET A 23 2.26 -27.70 3.02
CA MET A 23 1.43 -28.79 2.49
C MET A 23 2.27 -29.99 2.01
N ASN A 24 3.58 -29.99 2.28
CA ASN A 24 4.47 -31.11 1.97
C ASN A 24 4.25 -32.26 2.96
N VAL A 25 3.16 -33.00 2.77
CA VAL A 25 2.77 -34.14 3.62
C VAL A 25 3.25 -35.44 2.99
N GLU A 26 3.88 -36.31 3.78
CA GLU A 26 4.33 -37.63 3.33
C GLU A 26 3.16 -38.45 2.74
N GLY A 27 3.39 -39.07 1.59
CA GLY A 27 2.40 -39.89 0.89
C GLY A 27 1.51 -39.16 -0.12
N MET A 28 1.58 -37.83 -0.22
CA MET A 28 0.88 -37.07 -1.26
C MET A 28 1.65 -37.06 -2.59
N PRO A 29 0.97 -36.99 -3.75
CA PRO A 29 1.65 -36.99 -5.06
C PRO A 29 2.51 -35.74 -5.32
N TRP A 30 2.32 -34.68 -4.54
CA TRP A 30 3.14 -33.47 -4.57
C TRP A 30 4.27 -33.46 -3.53
N TYR A 31 4.48 -34.57 -2.80
CA TYR A 31 5.53 -34.67 -1.80
C TYR A 31 6.92 -34.54 -2.43
N ARG A 32 7.73 -33.61 -1.92
CA ARG A 32 9.15 -33.48 -2.28
C ARG A 32 9.98 -33.89 -1.06
N GLY A 33 10.71 -35.00 -1.19
CA GLY A 33 11.58 -35.53 -0.14
C GLY A 33 12.79 -34.61 0.08
N GLY A 34 12.65 -33.67 1.02
CA GLY A 34 13.66 -32.69 1.38
C GLY A 34 13.08 -31.67 2.35
N LYS A 35 13.94 -31.09 3.20
CA LYS A 35 13.54 -30.01 4.12
C LYS A 35 12.96 -28.85 3.29
N PRO A 36 11.78 -28.30 3.63
CA PRO A 36 11.23 -27.16 2.91
C PRO A 36 12.23 -26.01 2.96
N LEU A 37 12.45 -25.34 1.81
CA LEU A 37 13.52 -24.36 1.63
C LEU A 37 13.49 -23.16 2.59
N ASN A 38 12.42 -22.97 3.38
CA ASN A 38 12.25 -21.78 4.21
C ASN A 38 11.49 -22.00 5.54
N ILE A 39 11.47 -23.21 6.11
CA ILE A 39 10.80 -23.44 7.40
C ILE A 39 11.81 -23.96 8.42
N ASN A 40 12.26 -23.06 9.31
CA ASN A 40 12.79 -23.48 10.61
C ASN A 40 11.60 -23.94 11.47
N GLU A 41 11.15 -25.17 11.21
CA GLU A 41 9.91 -25.76 11.76
C GLU A 41 9.97 -25.99 13.28
N GLU A 42 11.12 -25.70 13.92
CA GLU A 42 11.32 -25.84 15.37
C GLU A 42 10.85 -24.63 16.19
N ASN A 43 10.73 -23.44 15.57
CA ASN A 43 10.17 -22.25 16.20
C ASN A 43 9.05 -21.71 15.31
N GLY A 44 7.85 -21.51 15.87
CA GLY A 44 6.67 -21.00 15.18
C GLY A 44 6.77 -19.54 14.71
N ASP A 45 7.92 -19.15 14.18
CA ASP A 45 8.24 -17.82 13.72
C ASP A 45 7.76 -17.67 12.27
N ARG A 46 6.56 -17.10 12.13
CA ARG A 46 6.10 -16.53 10.86
C ARG A 46 7.17 -15.56 10.36
N PRO A 47 7.56 -15.56 9.07
CA PRO A 47 8.43 -14.51 8.56
C PRO A 47 7.76 -13.17 8.87
N PRO A 48 8.49 -12.21 9.48
CA PRO A 48 7.92 -10.92 9.83
C PRO A 48 7.33 -10.29 8.56
N LEU A 49 6.08 -9.86 8.65
CA LEU A 49 5.42 -9.07 7.60
C LEU A 49 6.40 -7.99 7.14
N PRO A 50 6.59 -7.76 5.83
CA PRO A 50 7.55 -6.79 5.35
C PRO A 50 7.29 -5.45 6.04
N GLU A 51 8.17 -5.08 6.98
CA GLU A 51 8.03 -3.86 7.74
C GLU A 51 8.10 -2.71 6.74
N LEU A 52 6.97 -2.02 6.58
CA LEU A 52 6.84 -0.90 5.69
C LEU A 52 7.95 0.11 6.00
N SER A 53 8.92 0.22 5.08
CA SER A 53 10.07 1.08 5.25
C SER A 53 9.59 2.50 5.55
N LYS A 54 10.20 3.16 6.54
CA LYS A 54 9.84 4.54 6.94
C LYS A 54 9.82 5.52 5.76
N LYS A 55 10.56 5.22 4.70
CA LYS A 55 10.60 5.98 3.44
C LYS A 55 9.33 5.81 2.60
N ASP A 56 8.76 4.62 2.56
CA ASP A 56 7.53 4.32 1.82
C ASP A 56 6.32 4.90 2.53
N LEU A 57 6.29 4.81 3.86
CA LEU A 57 5.24 5.41 4.69
C LEU A 57 5.12 6.91 4.42
N ARG A 58 6.25 7.63 4.38
CA ARG A 58 6.28 9.07 4.08
C ARG A 58 5.74 9.40 2.69
N ARG A 59 6.06 8.58 1.67
CA ARG A 59 5.58 8.80 0.30
C ARG A 59 4.06 8.62 0.21
N ILE A 60 3.54 7.59 0.88
CA ILE A 60 2.10 7.32 0.94
C ILE A 60 1.39 8.49 1.64
N THR A 61 1.86 8.89 2.83
CA THR A 61 1.28 10.01 3.57
C THR A 61 1.30 11.31 2.78
N LEU A 62 2.40 11.63 2.10
CA LEU A 62 2.50 12.85 1.28
C LEU A 62 1.50 12.88 0.12
N SER A 63 1.24 11.73 -0.51
CA SER A 63 0.26 11.66 -1.59
C SER A 63 -1.17 11.83 -1.08
N ALA A 64 -1.50 11.23 0.06
CA ALA A 64 -2.79 11.36 0.70
C ALA A 64 -3.07 12.78 1.19
N THR A 65 -2.08 13.43 1.82
CA THR A 65 -2.22 14.82 2.29
C THR A 65 -2.36 15.80 1.14
N LEU A 66 -1.62 15.62 0.03
CA LEU A 66 -1.77 16.46 -1.15
C LEU A 66 -3.17 16.33 -1.78
N GLY A 67 -3.70 15.10 -1.84
CA GLY A 67 -5.07 14.85 -2.29
C GLY A 67 -6.11 15.53 -1.40
N GLY A 68 -5.98 15.38 -0.08
CA GLY A 68 -6.86 16.04 0.89
C GLY A 68 -6.80 17.56 0.83
N LEU A 69 -5.60 18.13 0.64
CA LEU A 69 -5.41 19.57 0.49
C LEU A 69 -6.09 20.11 -0.78
N LEU A 70 -6.01 19.38 -1.89
CA LEU A 70 -6.67 19.77 -3.14
C LEU A 70 -8.19 19.80 -2.98
N VAL A 71 -8.78 18.77 -2.37
CA VAL A 71 -10.22 18.72 -2.07
C VAL A 71 -10.61 19.87 -1.14
N GLY A 72 -9.85 20.10 -0.07
CA GLY A 72 -10.09 21.21 0.86
C GLY A 72 -10.06 22.58 0.16
N LEU A 73 -9.12 22.78 -0.76
CA LEU A 73 -9.01 24.01 -1.54
C LEU A 73 -10.25 24.25 -2.41
N VAL A 74 -10.78 23.21 -3.07
CA VAL A 74 -12.01 23.31 -3.86
C VAL A 74 -13.20 23.74 -2.99
N PHE A 75 -13.35 23.17 -1.80
CA PHE A 75 -14.41 23.55 -0.86
C PHE A 75 -14.27 25.00 -0.40
N ILE A 76 -13.07 25.43 -0.01
CA ILE A 76 -12.80 26.82 0.38
C ILE A 76 -13.13 27.76 -0.77
N PHE A 77 -12.76 27.42 -2.00
CA PHE A 77 -13.02 28.23 -3.17
C PHE A 77 -14.52 28.38 -3.45
N ILE A 78 -15.30 27.30 -3.37
CA ILE A 78 -16.75 27.34 -3.53
C ILE A 78 -17.40 28.19 -2.44
N LEU A 79 -17.02 28.00 -1.17
CA LEU A 79 -17.52 28.80 -0.06
C LEU A 79 -17.16 30.27 -0.21
N PHE A 80 -15.94 30.57 -0.66
CA PHE A 80 -15.52 31.94 -0.94
C PHE A 80 -16.39 32.58 -2.01
N LEU A 81 -16.61 31.91 -3.15
CA LEU A 81 -17.50 32.39 -4.20
C LEU A 81 -18.93 32.58 -3.69
N PHE A 82 -19.44 31.67 -2.87
CA PHE A 82 -20.75 31.77 -2.26
C PHE A 82 -20.88 32.99 -1.34
N ILE A 83 -19.90 33.23 -0.47
CA ILE A 83 -19.88 34.42 0.41
C ILE A 83 -19.82 35.69 -0.44
N MET A 84 -18.96 35.71 -1.46
CA MET A 84 -18.80 36.86 -2.36
C MET A 84 -20.10 37.16 -3.12
N PHE A 85 -20.80 36.12 -3.57
CA PHE A 85 -22.15 36.22 -4.13
C PHE A 85 -23.17 36.79 -3.14
N CYS A 86 -23.22 36.27 -1.90
CA CYS A 86 -24.13 36.78 -0.87
C CYS A 86 -23.89 38.27 -0.61
N VAL A 87 -22.64 38.72 -0.51
CA VAL A 87 -22.31 40.13 -0.26
C VAL A 87 -22.67 41.03 -1.44
N HIS A 88 -22.34 40.63 -2.67
CA HIS A 88 -22.49 41.52 -3.83
C HIS A 88 -23.85 41.46 -4.51
N VAL A 89 -24.55 40.33 -4.43
CA VAL A 89 -25.83 40.11 -5.12
C VAL A 89 -27.00 40.12 -4.15
N TRP A 90 -26.83 39.60 -2.94
CA TRP A 90 -27.95 39.40 -2.02
C TRP A 90 -28.09 40.48 -0.95
N PHE A 91 -26.98 41.00 -0.41
CA PHE A 91 -26.98 42.07 0.60
C PHE A 91 -26.89 43.49 0.02
N LYS A 92 -27.03 43.63 -1.30
CA LYS A 92 -27.13 44.91 -2.00
C LYS A 92 -28.56 45.15 -2.45
#